data_AF-A0AAU6BA77-F1
#
_entry.id   AF-A0AAU6BA77-F1
#
_cell.length_a   1.000
_cell.length_b   1.000
_cell.length_c   1.000
_cell.angle_alpha   90.00
_cell.angle_beta   90.00
_cell.angle_gamma   90.00
#
_symmetry.space_group_name_H-M   'P 1'
#
loop_
_entity.id
_entity.type
_entity.pdbx_description
1 polymer ?
#
loop_
_entity_poly.entity_id
_entity_poly.type
_entity_poly.pdbx_seq_one_letter_code
_entity_poly.pdbx_strand_id
1 'polypeptide(L)'
;MDAETLAELLYAQAQRDPELRHSLELRAATQSGDVTEAHRLLDTAVSDGNMEYTAKVGAVLDTLQRLLDADSRADLAPLARRTVDDIGEMLEQSGDPSGDLSDRLERAVELYARACVARPPDPDQLADWILEVEFEGLGRPVIELAEFAKALGDRGLDRIKSTVDDIVAAGATGYRRDVAERLLEELAEVRGDVDGLVAILSAKPPRVDVSLKIVRVLRAAGRHSEAIAHAARALTPHKAPAPPEPEDETVALRRKEFDAEPGQVTYLALREASVEAGVWSVQRVGALKQLRECAGETEEGAEELARALLAEGRPDEAWRACVRFGGSLDLRVELAALREAEHPAETIPVYRTQVERLIEQKDPQSYREAAKHLKKLRTLHKRAGTAEEFTGYLADLVTVHRRKTRLIAEVRAARIALPKPRDQPATDSLTS
;
A
#
# COMPACT_ATOMS: atom_id res chain seq x y z
N MET A 1 1.57 37.61 5.05
CA MET A 1 2.55 37.51 3.96
C MET A 1 1.76 37.69 2.68
N ASP A 2 2.08 38.70 1.88
CA ASP A 2 1.38 38.98 0.63
C ASP A 2 1.89 38.07 -0.51
N ALA A 3 1.16 38.05 -1.62
CA ALA A 3 1.44 37.18 -2.75
C ALA A 3 2.78 37.52 -3.44
N GLU A 4 3.17 38.80 -3.48
CA GLU A 4 4.45 39.24 -4.03
C GLU A 4 5.63 38.74 -3.18
N THR A 5 5.57 38.90 -1.86
CA THR A 5 6.62 38.42 -0.96
C THR A 5 6.75 36.89 -1.02
N LEU A 6 5.63 36.16 -1.14
CA LEU A 6 5.65 34.71 -1.30
C LEU A 6 6.25 34.30 -2.66
N ALA A 7 5.93 35.02 -3.73
CA ALA A 7 6.48 34.75 -5.07
C ALA A 7 7.99 35.01 -5.11
N GLU A 8 8.48 36.08 -4.47
CA GLU A 8 9.91 36.36 -4.34
C GLU A 8 10.64 35.27 -3.54
N LEU A 9 10.05 34.80 -2.44
CA LEU A 9 10.62 33.72 -1.63
C LEU A 9 10.66 32.39 -2.40
N LEU A 10 9.58 32.05 -3.12
CA LEU A 10 9.52 30.85 -3.96
C LEU A 10 10.52 30.93 -5.12
N TYR A 11 10.67 32.09 -5.76
CA TYR A 11 11.65 32.29 -6.84
C TYR A 11 13.09 32.19 -6.33
N ALA A 12 13.37 32.76 -5.15
CA ALA A 12 14.67 32.65 -4.50
C ALA A 12 15.00 31.20 -4.09
N GLN A 13 14.01 30.44 -3.64
CA GLN A 13 14.16 29.03 -3.32
C GLN A 13 14.36 28.18 -4.58
N ALA A 14 13.58 28.44 -5.64
CA ALA A 14 13.70 27.75 -6.93
C ALA A 14 15.07 27.98 -7.60
N GLN A 15 15.71 29.13 -7.41
CA GLN A 15 17.09 29.31 -7.90
C GLN A 15 18.12 28.40 -7.22
N ARG A 16 17.84 27.92 -6.01
CA ARG A 16 18.72 27.03 -5.23
C ARG A 16 18.34 25.55 -5.38
N ASP A 17 17.13 25.30 -5.84
CA ASP A 17 16.54 23.98 -5.99
C ASP A 17 16.09 23.77 -7.45
N PRO A 18 16.92 23.08 -8.26
CA PRO A 18 16.60 22.79 -9.66
C PRO A 18 15.27 22.04 -9.83
N GLU A 19 14.85 21.25 -8.83
CA GLU A 19 13.63 20.45 -8.86
C GLU A 19 12.40 21.34 -8.68
N LEU A 20 12.45 22.21 -7.68
CA LEU A 20 11.41 23.22 -7.46
C LEU A 20 11.29 24.16 -8.67
N ARG A 21 12.42 24.56 -9.25
CA ARG A 21 12.42 25.39 -10.47
C ARG A 21 11.75 24.69 -11.64
N HIS A 22 12.12 23.45 -11.90
CA HIS A 22 11.56 22.68 -13.01
C HIS A 22 10.05 22.45 -12.81
N SER A 23 9.62 22.13 -11.58
CA SER A 23 8.20 21.99 -11.24
C SER A 23 7.41 23.29 -11.45
N LEU A 24 7.98 24.45 -11.08
CA LEU A 24 7.36 25.76 -11.30
C LEU A 24 7.30 26.13 -12.79
N GLU A 25 8.34 25.82 -13.57
CA GLU A 25 8.37 26.04 -15.02
C GLU A 25 7.31 25.19 -15.74
N LEU A 26 7.15 23.90 -15.36
CA LEU A 26 6.10 23.01 -15.86
C LEU A 26 4.68 23.51 -15.50
N ARG A 27 4.48 23.99 -14.27
CA ARG A 27 3.21 24.59 -13.84
C ARG A 27 2.88 25.89 -14.57
N ALA A 28 3.90 26.70 -14.87
CA ALA A 28 3.73 27.91 -15.68
C ALA A 28 3.41 27.56 -17.15
N ALA A 29 4.04 26.53 -17.72
CA ALA A 29 3.78 26.10 -19.10
C ALA A 29 2.34 25.55 -19.30
N THR A 30 1.84 24.79 -18.33
CA THR A 30 0.47 24.23 -18.32
C THR A 30 -0.63 25.24 -17.98
N GLN A 31 -0.25 26.47 -17.62
CA GLN A 31 -1.17 27.56 -17.30
C GLN A 31 -2.00 28.01 -18.53
N SER A 32 -1.53 27.70 -19.75
CA SER A 32 -2.22 27.97 -21.02
C SER A 32 -3.49 27.15 -21.24
N GLY A 33 -3.72 26.08 -20.46
CA GLY A 33 -4.99 25.34 -20.43
C GLY A 33 -5.20 24.36 -21.59
N ASP A 34 -4.17 24.00 -22.34
CA ASP A 34 -4.31 23.07 -23.45
C ASP A 34 -4.26 21.60 -22.97
N VAL A 35 -5.38 20.87 -23.15
CA VAL A 35 -5.50 19.43 -22.90
C VAL A 35 -4.47 18.64 -23.72
N THR A 36 -4.12 19.13 -24.92
CA THR A 36 -3.11 18.53 -25.79
C THR A 36 -1.73 18.53 -25.14
N GLU A 37 -1.40 19.60 -24.41
CA GLU A 37 -0.11 19.71 -23.72
C GLU A 37 -0.07 18.80 -22.49
N ALA A 38 -1.18 18.64 -21.78
CA ALA A 38 -1.28 17.67 -20.68
C ALA A 38 -1.11 16.22 -21.17
N HIS A 39 -1.64 15.86 -22.35
CA HIS A 39 -1.38 14.56 -22.97
C HIS A 39 0.10 14.36 -23.30
N ARG A 40 0.76 15.35 -23.91
CA ARG A 40 2.20 15.26 -24.22
C ARG A 40 3.06 15.13 -22.98
N LEU A 41 2.74 15.86 -21.92
CA LEU A 41 3.45 15.79 -20.66
C LEU A 41 3.37 14.38 -20.06
N LEU A 42 2.17 13.79 -20.07
CA LEU A 42 1.97 12.42 -19.63
C LEU A 42 2.74 11.41 -20.50
N ASP A 43 2.75 11.58 -21.83
CA ASP A 43 3.51 10.74 -22.76
C ASP A 43 5.03 10.75 -22.46
N THR A 44 5.58 11.93 -22.15
CA THR A 44 7.01 12.05 -21.85
C THR A 44 7.39 11.54 -20.46
N ALA A 45 6.47 11.62 -19.50
CA ALA A 45 6.73 11.24 -18.11
C ALA A 45 7.19 9.78 -17.98
N VAL A 46 6.62 8.87 -18.78
CA VAL A 46 6.92 7.43 -18.76
C VAL A 46 8.37 7.10 -19.15
N SER A 47 9.06 8.01 -19.85
CA SER A 47 10.45 7.78 -20.32
C SER A 47 11.53 8.38 -19.41
N ASP A 48 11.15 9.15 -18.39
CA ASP A 48 12.08 9.91 -17.56
C ASP A 48 12.24 9.29 -16.16
N GLY A 49 13.27 9.73 -15.41
CA GLY A 49 13.51 9.22 -14.06
C GLY A 49 12.37 9.54 -13.08
N ASN A 50 12.28 8.78 -11.98
CA ASN A 50 11.16 8.80 -11.01
C ASN A 50 10.76 10.20 -10.51
N MET A 51 11.71 11.13 -10.39
CA MET A 51 11.49 12.51 -9.93
C MET A 51 10.87 13.42 -10.99
N GLU A 52 11.21 13.20 -12.26
CA GLU A 52 10.68 13.95 -13.38
C GLU A 52 9.25 13.48 -13.71
N TYR A 53 8.98 12.19 -13.50
CA TYR A 53 7.65 11.61 -13.57
C TYR A 53 6.67 12.27 -12.58
N THR A 54 7.01 12.34 -11.28
CA THR A 54 6.11 12.90 -10.25
C THR A 54 5.79 14.38 -10.48
N ALA A 55 6.76 15.17 -10.94
CA ALA A 55 6.56 16.58 -11.30
C ALA A 55 5.62 16.74 -12.51
N LYS A 56 5.80 15.93 -13.56
CA LYS A 56 4.96 15.97 -14.77
C LYS A 56 3.53 15.51 -14.48
N VAL A 57 3.36 14.41 -13.76
CA VAL A 57 2.04 13.94 -13.31
C VAL A 57 1.34 14.99 -12.45
N GLY A 58 2.07 15.62 -11.51
CA GLY A 58 1.54 16.72 -10.71
C GLY A 58 0.99 17.88 -11.57
N ALA A 59 1.71 18.28 -12.61
CA ALA A 59 1.26 19.32 -13.53
C ALA A 59 0.03 18.92 -14.36
N VAL A 60 -0.07 17.64 -14.75
CA VAL A 60 -1.26 17.08 -15.42
C VAL A 60 -2.48 17.13 -14.49
N LEU A 61 -2.35 16.68 -13.24
CA LEU A 61 -3.43 16.72 -12.24
C LEU A 61 -3.88 18.16 -11.93
N ASP A 62 -2.94 19.10 -11.82
CA ASP A 62 -3.25 20.52 -11.63
C ASP A 62 -3.99 21.12 -12.84
N THR A 63 -3.73 20.61 -14.04
CA THR A 63 -4.44 21.01 -15.27
C THR A 63 -5.83 20.41 -15.34
N LEU A 64 -5.98 19.12 -15.04
CA LEU A 64 -7.27 18.44 -14.94
C LEU A 64 -8.19 19.13 -13.93
N GLN A 65 -7.70 19.37 -12.71
CA GLN A 65 -8.44 20.08 -11.66
C GLN A 65 -8.94 21.44 -12.15
N ARG A 66 -8.05 22.26 -12.70
CA ARG A 66 -8.37 23.61 -13.16
C ARG A 66 -9.42 23.62 -14.28
N LEU A 67 -9.30 22.70 -15.24
CA LEU A 67 -10.25 22.59 -16.35
C LEU A 67 -11.61 22.07 -15.90
N LEU A 68 -11.66 21.17 -14.91
CA LEU A 68 -12.90 20.72 -14.27
C LEU A 68 -13.54 21.84 -13.43
N ASP A 69 -12.75 22.61 -12.68
CA ASP A 69 -13.24 23.75 -11.90
C ASP A 69 -13.77 24.88 -12.79
N ALA A 70 -13.21 25.04 -13.98
CA ALA A 70 -13.65 26.00 -14.99
C ALA A 70 -14.86 25.53 -15.82
N ASP A 71 -15.42 24.34 -15.53
CA ASP A 71 -16.53 23.71 -16.27
C ASP A 71 -16.25 23.67 -17.79
N SER A 72 -15.02 23.28 -18.15
CA SER A 72 -14.60 23.17 -19.54
C SER A 72 -15.47 22.19 -20.32
N ARG A 73 -15.78 22.51 -21.58
CA ARG A 73 -16.51 21.61 -22.49
C ARG A 73 -15.65 20.46 -23.05
N ALA A 74 -14.35 20.47 -22.78
CA ALA A 74 -13.43 19.43 -23.23
C ALA A 74 -13.74 18.10 -22.54
N ASP A 75 -13.51 17.00 -23.25
CA ASP A 75 -13.66 15.66 -22.68
C ASP A 75 -12.39 15.30 -21.89
N LEU A 76 -12.47 15.42 -20.56
CA LEU A 76 -11.32 15.21 -19.67
C LEU A 76 -11.24 13.79 -19.11
N ALA A 77 -12.30 12.99 -19.26
CA ALA A 77 -12.37 11.63 -18.73
C ALA A 77 -11.26 10.71 -19.33
N PRO A 78 -10.93 10.76 -20.64
CA PRO A 78 -9.84 9.96 -21.19
C PRO A 78 -8.47 10.32 -20.61
N LEU A 79 -8.18 11.61 -20.40
CA LEU A 79 -6.92 12.07 -19.83
C LEU A 79 -6.81 11.68 -18.35
N ALA A 80 -7.89 11.87 -17.58
CA ALA A 80 -7.93 11.50 -16.17
C ALA A 80 -7.80 9.97 -15.98
N ARG A 81 -8.54 9.18 -16.76
CA ARG A 81 -8.43 7.71 -16.76
C ARG A 81 -6.99 7.26 -17.05
N ARG A 82 -6.41 7.79 -18.13
CA ARG A 82 -5.04 7.44 -18.50
C ARG A 82 -4.03 7.81 -17.39
N THR A 83 -4.24 8.95 -16.74
CA THR A 83 -3.39 9.37 -15.61
C THR A 83 -3.50 8.39 -14.44
N VAL A 84 -4.71 7.89 -14.13
CA VAL A 84 -4.91 6.84 -13.11
C VAL A 84 -4.18 5.55 -13.50
N ASP A 85 -4.35 5.11 -14.74
CA ASP A 85 -3.76 3.86 -15.25
C ASP A 85 -2.21 3.94 -15.23
N ASP A 86 -1.63 5.05 -15.71
CA ASP A 86 -0.18 5.27 -15.77
C ASP A 86 0.45 5.36 -14.35
N ILE A 87 -0.20 6.05 -13.40
CA ILE A 87 0.27 6.09 -12.00
C ILE A 87 0.18 4.70 -11.36
N GLY A 88 -0.91 3.97 -11.59
CA GLY A 88 -1.07 2.60 -11.08
C GLY A 88 0.00 1.66 -11.61
N GLU A 89 0.32 1.72 -12.90
CA GLU A 89 1.39 0.92 -13.50
C GLU A 89 2.77 1.29 -12.92
N MET A 90 3.06 2.58 -12.73
CA MET A 90 4.32 3.00 -12.11
C MET A 90 4.45 2.53 -10.65
N LEU A 91 3.35 2.56 -9.89
CA LEU A 91 3.29 2.05 -8.52
C LEU A 91 3.57 0.55 -8.45
N GLU A 92 3.04 -0.23 -9.39
CA GLU A 92 3.33 -1.67 -9.49
C GLU A 92 4.81 -1.95 -9.82
N GLN A 93 5.41 -1.15 -10.71
CA GLN A 93 6.79 -1.36 -11.17
C GLN A 93 7.85 -0.90 -10.17
N SER A 94 7.66 0.29 -9.58
CA SER A 94 8.68 1.00 -8.82
C SER A 94 8.39 1.08 -7.31
N GLY A 95 7.15 0.80 -6.90
CA GLY A 95 6.67 1.01 -5.53
C GLY A 95 6.63 2.49 -5.13
N ASP A 96 6.24 2.76 -3.88
CA ASP A 96 6.15 4.11 -3.34
C ASP A 96 6.67 4.19 -1.89
N PRO A 97 8.00 4.28 -1.71
CA PRO A 97 8.59 4.43 -0.38
C PRO A 97 8.24 5.77 0.28
N SER A 98 7.76 6.77 -0.47
CA SER A 98 7.43 8.12 0.01
C SER A 98 5.94 8.35 0.32
N GLY A 99 5.03 7.59 -0.26
CA GLY A 99 3.58 7.84 -0.27
C GLY A 99 3.11 8.85 -1.34
N ASP A 100 4.03 9.54 -2.00
CA ASP A 100 3.77 10.66 -2.91
C ASP A 100 3.08 10.22 -4.22
N LEU A 101 3.31 8.99 -4.70
CA LEU A 101 2.60 8.44 -5.86
C LEU A 101 1.20 7.95 -5.49
N SER A 102 1.05 7.40 -4.28
CA SER A 102 -0.24 6.94 -3.74
C SER A 102 -1.20 8.12 -3.54
N ASP A 103 -0.73 9.23 -2.95
CA ASP A 103 -1.52 10.45 -2.79
C ASP A 103 -1.95 11.03 -4.15
N ARG A 104 -1.07 10.96 -5.16
CA ARG A 104 -1.41 11.40 -6.52
C ARG A 104 -2.39 10.47 -7.22
N LEU A 105 -2.32 9.17 -6.96
CA LEU A 105 -3.27 8.20 -7.49
C LEU A 105 -4.66 8.45 -6.91
N GLU A 106 -4.79 8.64 -5.60
CA GLU A 106 -6.06 9.00 -4.95
C GLU A 106 -6.65 10.27 -5.57
N ARG A 107 -5.82 11.31 -5.73
CA ARG A 107 -6.23 12.55 -6.40
C ARG A 107 -6.64 12.33 -7.86
N ALA A 108 -5.95 11.46 -8.60
CA ALA A 108 -6.27 11.16 -9.99
C ALA A 108 -7.64 10.46 -10.11
N VAL A 109 -7.95 9.55 -9.19
CA VAL A 109 -9.26 8.86 -9.14
C VAL A 109 -10.39 9.84 -8.85
N GLU A 110 -10.22 10.74 -7.89
CA GLU A 110 -11.20 11.80 -7.59
C GLU A 110 -11.47 12.68 -8.82
N LEU A 111 -10.41 13.12 -9.50
CA LEU A 111 -10.51 13.91 -10.73
C LEU A 111 -11.20 13.15 -11.86
N TYR A 112 -10.94 11.84 -11.98
CA TYR A 112 -11.61 10.99 -12.95
C TYR A 112 -13.10 10.83 -12.63
N ALA A 113 -13.47 10.60 -11.37
CA ALA A 113 -14.87 10.55 -10.94
C ALA A 113 -15.59 11.85 -11.29
N ARG A 114 -14.98 13.00 -11.01
CA ARG A 114 -15.51 14.32 -11.36
C ARG A 114 -15.64 14.52 -12.87
N ALA A 115 -14.67 14.10 -13.66
CA ALA A 115 -14.73 14.15 -15.12
C ALA A 115 -15.89 13.29 -15.67
N CYS A 116 -16.07 12.08 -15.12
CA CYS A 116 -17.20 11.20 -15.43
C CYS A 116 -18.55 11.82 -15.04
N VAL A 117 -18.63 12.59 -13.95
CA VAL A 117 -19.86 13.31 -13.58
C VAL A 117 -20.15 14.46 -14.54
N ALA A 118 -19.13 15.20 -14.97
CA ALA A 118 -19.26 16.31 -15.91
C ALA A 118 -19.71 15.83 -17.30
N ARG A 119 -19.14 14.70 -17.75
CA ARG A 119 -19.54 14.03 -18.99
C ARG A 119 -19.55 12.51 -18.77
N PRO A 120 -20.73 11.93 -18.50
CA PRO A 120 -20.85 10.49 -18.28
C PRO A 120 -20.34 9.67 -19.46
N PRO A 121 -19.37 8.77 -19.26
CA PRO A 121 -19.00 7.76 -20.26
C PRO A 121 -20.11 6.71 -20.39
N ASP A 122 -19.88 5.70 -21.24
CA ASP A 122 -20.77 4.54 -21.29
C ASP A 122 -20.81 3.83 -19.91
N PRO A 123 -22.00 3.67 -19.30
CA PRO A 123 -22.11 3.09 -17.96
C PRO A 123 -21.55 1.67 -17.82
N ASP A 124 -21.67 0.86 -18.88
CA ASP A 124 -21.20 -0.53 -18.85
C ASP A 124 -19.67 -0.56 -18.90
N GLN A 125 -19.06 0.29 -19.72
CA GLN A 125 -17.59 0.43 -19.79
C GLN A 125 -16.99 0.99 -18.50
N LEU A 126 -17.67 1.94 -17.85
CA LEU A 126 -17.21 2.47 -16.56
C LEU A 126 -17.30 1.41 -15.47
N ALA A 127 -18.40 0.66 -15.43
CA ALA A 127 -18.57 -0.47 -14.51
C ALA A 127 -17.50 -1.54 -14.72
N ASP A 128 -17.22 -1.91 -15.98
CA ASP A 128 -16.18 -2.89 -16.32
C ASP A 128 -14.80 -2.44 -15.88
N TRP A 129 -14.45 -1.15 -16.08
CA TRP A 129 -13.18 -0.61 -15.61
C TRP A 129 -13.06 -0.63 -14.09
N ILE A 130 -14.11 -0.24 -13.34
CA ILE A 130 -14.09 -0.32 -11.87
C ILE A 130 -13.88 -1.77 -11.41
N LEU A 131 -14.61 -2.72 -12.01
CA LEU A 131 -14.48 -4.14 -11.71
C LEU A 131 -13.08 -4.67 -12.03
N GLU A 132 -12.50 -4.28 -13.16
CA GLU A 132 -11.13 -4.64 -13.54
C GLU A 132 -10.13 -4.14 -12.49
N VAL A 133 -10.16 -2.84 -12.18
CA VAL A 133 -9.25 -2.21 -11.21
C VAL A 133 -9.39 -2.80 -9.80
N GLU A 134 -10.62 -3.09 -9.37
CA GLU A 134 -10.90 -3.59 -8.02
C GLU A 134 -10.58 -5.08 -7.84
N PHE A 135 -10.67 -5.88 -8.91
CA PHE A 135 -10.38 -7.31 -8.87
C PHE A 135 -8.96 -7.67 -9.33
N GLU A 136 -8.24 -6.77 -9.98
CA GLU A 136 -6.80 -6.89 -10.26
C GLU A 136 -5.99 -6.46 -9.04
N GLY A 137 -5.22 -7.40 -8.47
CA GLY A 137 -4.54 -7.20 -7.19
C GLY A 137 -3.14 -6.55 -7.30
N LEU A 138 -2.81 -5.76 -6.27
CA LEU A 138 -1.58 -4.96 -5.98
C LEU A 138 -1.45 -3.65 -6.79
N GLY A 139 -1.15 -2.54 -6.10
CA GLY A 139 -0.81 -1.24 -6.71
C GLY A 139 -1.98 -0.40 -7.26
N ARG A 140 -3.18 -0.97 -7.31
CA ARG A 140 -4.40 -0.30 -7.79
C ARG A 140 -5.11 0.52 -6.70
N PRO A 141 -5.79 1.61 -7.06
CA PRO A 141 -6.51 2.43 -6.10
C PRO A 141 -7.72 1.68 -5.55
N VAL A 142 -8.03 1.93 -4.27
CA VAL A 142 -9.35 1.57 -3.73
C VAL A 142 -10.35 2.57 -4.29
N ILE A 143 -11.35 2.10 -5.03
CA ILE A 143 -12.35 2.96 -5.66
C ILE A 143 -13.56 3.04 -4.73
N GLU A 144 -13.95 4.25 -4.35
CA GLU A 144 -15.22 4.49 -3.67
C GLU A 144 -16.35 4.60 -4.69
N LEU A 145 -17.25 3.61 -4.74
CA LEU A 145 -18.38 3.59 -5.68
C LEU A 145 -19.28 4.82 -5.57
N ALA A 146 -19.33 5.44 -4.39
CA ALA A 146 -20.11 6.65 -4.15
C ALA A 146 -19.70 7.82 -5.05
N GLU A 147 -18.41 7.95 -5.38
CA GLU A 147 -17.90 9.02 -6.24
C GLU A 147 -18.34 8.82 -7.71
N PHE A 148 -18.46 7.56 -8.13
CA PHE A 148 -18.84 7.18 -9.50
C PHE A 148 -20.34 6.94 -9.66
N ALA A 149 -21.10 6.83 -8.57
CA ALA A 149 -22.52 6.48 -8.55
C ALA A 149 -23.37 7.28 -9.55
N LYS A 150 -23.17 8.60 -9.59
CA LYS A 150 -23.91 9.50 -10.48
C LYS A 150 -23.58 9.27 -11.96
N ALA A 151 -22.32 8.94 -12.28
CA ALA A 151 -21.88 8.67 -13.64
C ALA A 151 -22.27 7.26 -14.11
N LEU A 152 -22.25 6.27 -13.21
CA LEU A 152 -22.70 4.90 -13.47
C LEU A 152 -24.21 4.82 -13.71
N GLY A 153 -25.00 5.56 -12.93
CA GLY A 153 -26.45 5.41 -12.92
C GLY A 153 -26.90 3.98 -12.59
N ASP A 154 -28.21 3.72 -12.72
CA ASP A 154 -28.78 2.41 -12.37
C ASP A 154 -28.17 1.27 -13.21
N ARG A 155 -27.93 1.54 -14.50
CA ARG A 155 -27.38 0.55 -15.43
C ARG A 155 -25.98 0.09 -15.06
N GLY A 156 -25.06 1.02 -14.79
CA GLY A 156 -23.70 0.68 -14.39
C GLY A 156 -23.68 -0.01 -13.03
N LEU A 157 -24.48 0.46 -12.07
CA LEU A 157 -24.60 -0.18 -10.76
C LEU A 157 -25.19 -1.60 -10.86
N ASP A 158 -26.16 -1.84 -11.75
CA ASP A 158 -26.74 -3.18 -11.98
C ASP A 158 -25.71 -4.14 -12.58
N ARG A 159 -24.84 -3.63 -13.46
CA ARG A 159 -23.74 -4.42 -14.02
C ARG A 159 -22.72 -4.82 -12.96
N ILE A 160 -22.30 -3.89 -12.11
CA ILE A 160 -21.41 -4.19 -10.97
C ILE A 160 -22.06 -5.21 -10.05
N LYS A 161 -23.34 -5.01 -9.71
CA LYS A 161 -24.10 -5.95 -8.89
C LYS A 161 -24.13 -7.36 -9.51
N SER A 162 -24.45 -7.48 -10.79
CA SER A 162 -24.51 -8.77 -11.48
C SER A 162 -23.17 -9.50 -11.41
N THR A 163 -22.06 -8.82 -11.72
CA THR A 163 -20.73 -9.42 -11.70
C THR A 163 -20.33 -9.86 -10.29
N VAL A 164 -20.63 -9.04 -9.28
CA VAL A 164 -20.30 -9.36 -7.89
C VAL A 164 -21.15 -10.52 -7.36
N ASP A 165 -22.45 -10.56 -7.68
CA ASP A 165 -23.34 -11.67 -7.35
C ASP A 165 -22.83 -12.99 -7.97
N ASP A 166 -22.36 -12.96 -9.22
CA ASP A 166 -21.77 -14.13 -9.89
C ASP A 166 -20.48 -14.63 -9.19
N ILE A 167 -19.62 -13.70 -8.75
CA ILE A 167 -18.39 -14.02 -8.01
C ILE A 167 -18.71 -14.66 -6.65
N VAL A 168 -19.72 -14.14 -5.95
CA VAL A 168 -20.19 -14.71 -4.68
C VAL A 168 -20.81 -16.09 -4.90
N ALA A 169 -21.65 -16.25 -5.93
CA ALA A 169 -22.27 -17.52 -6.29
C ALA A 169 -21.25 -18.59 -6.69
N ALA A 170 -20.15 -18.19 -7.35
CA ALA A 170 -19.02 -19.05 -7.68
C ALA A 170 -18.20 -19.48 -6.45
N GLY A 171 -18.48 -18.95 -5.26
CA GLY A 171 -17.80 -19.32 -4.03
C GLY A 171 -16.37 -18.80 -3.94
N ALA A 172 -16.06 -17.65 -4.55
CA ALA A 172 -14.74 -17.03 -4.51
C ALA A 172 -14.19 -16.94 -3.07
N THR A 173 -12.88 -17.07 -2.89
CA THR A 173 -12.17 -17.06 -1.60
C THR A 173 -11.08 -15.98 -1.58
N GLY A 174 -10.63 -15.61 -0.37
CA GLY A 174 -9.56 -14.64 -0.18
C GLY A 174 -9.91 -13.25 -0.72
N TYR A 175 -8.92 -12.56 -1.31
CA TYR A 175 -9.04 -11.18 -1.80
C TYR A 175 -10.28 -10.94 -2.66
N ARG A 176 -10.60 -11.84 -3.60
CA ARG A 176 -11.78 -11.67 -4.47
C ARG A 176 -13.09 -11.72 -3.70
N ARG A 177 -13.17 -12.47 -2.60
CA ARG A 177 -14.34 -12.45 -1.71
C ARG A 177 -14.43 -11.12 -0.97
N ASP A 178 -13.32 -10.65 -0.44
CA ASP A 178 -13.28 -9.42 0.36
C ASP A 178 -13.69 -8.19 -0.48
N VAL A 179 -13.21 -8.11 -1.73
CA VAL A 179 -13.62 -7.09 -2.70
C VAL A 179 -15.10 -7.21 -3.04
N ALA A 180 -15.59 -8.42 -3.33
CA ALA A 180 -17.00 -8.65 -3.63
C ALA A 180 -17.92 -8.24 -2.46
N GLU A 181 -17.58 -8.60 -1.23
CA GLU A 181 -18.34 -8.20 -0.04
C GLU A 181 -18.36 -6.69 0.17
N ARG A 182 -17.22 -6.00 -0.05
CA ARG A 182 -17.15 -4.54 0.03
C ARG A 182 -18.01 -3.86 -1.04
N LEU A 183 -17.90 -4.30 -2.30
CA LEU A 183 -18.70 -3.73 -3.39
C LEU A 183 -20.21 -3.94 -3.17
N LEU A 184 -20.64 -5.06 -2.58
CA LEU A 184 -22.05 -5.25 -2.19
C LEU A 184 -22.51 -4.27 -1.10
N GLU A 185 -21.67 -4.01 -0.10
CA GLU A 185 -21.98 -2.99 0.91
C GLU A 185 -22.10 -1.60 0.28
N GLU A 186 -21.12 -1.19 -0.51
CA GLU A 186 -21.10 0.13 -1.16
C GLU A 186 -22.27 0.29 -2.15
N LEU A 187 -22.64 -0.76 -2.89
CA LEU A 187 -23.83 -0.76 -3.75
C LEU A 187 -25.12 -0.50 -2.95
N ALA A 188 -25.26 -1.13 -1.78
CA ALA A 188 -26.42 -0.92 -0.92
C ALA A 188 -26.43 0.48 -0.32
N GLU A 189 -25.28 1.03 0.05
CA GLU A 189 -25.12 2.41 0.51
C GLU A 189 -25.51 3.43 -0.57
N VAL A 190 -24.97 3.27 -1.78
CA VAL A 190 -25.21 4.16 -2.93
C VAL A 190 -26.68 4.15 -3.35
N ARG A 191 -27.32 2.97 -3.36
CA ARG A 191 -28.75 2.84 -3.70
C ARG A 191 -29.68 3.26 -2.56
N GLY A 192 -29.16 3.51 -1.36
CA GLY A 192 -29.97 3.74 -0.17
C GLY A 192 -30.79 2.52 0.25
N ASP A 193 -30.36 1.31 -0.11
CA ASP A 193 -31.00 0.06 0.31
C ASP A 193 -30.61 -0.29 1.75
N VAL A 194 -31.33 0.33 2.68
CA VAL A 194 -31.12 0.16 4.12
C VAL A 194 -31.32 -1.30 4.54
N ASP A 195 -32.33 -1.99 4.00
CA ASP A 195 -32.61 -3.38 4.38
C ASP A 195 -31.55 -4.33 3.82
N GLY A 196 -31.13 -4.15 2.57
CA GLY A 196 -30.04 -4.90 1.96
C GLY A 196 -28.73 -4.71 2.72
N LEU A 197 -28.37 -3.46 3.05
CA LEU A 197 -27.15 -3.16 3.81
C LEU A 197 -27.17 -3.79 5.21
N VAL A 198 -28.31 -3.73 5.92
CA VAL A 198 -28.45 -4.38 7.23
C VAL A 198 -28.33 -5.90 7.10
N ALA A 199 -28.90 -6.51 6.06
CA ALA A 199 -28.80 -7.95 5.82
C ALA A 199 -27.35 -8.38 5.56
N ILE A 200 -26.62 -7.65 4.71
CA ILE A 200 -25.19 -7.88 4.42
C ILE A 200 -24.36 -7.79 5.70
N LEU A 201 -24.51 -6.70 6.45
CA LEU A 201 -23.76 -6.47 7.68
C LEU A 201 -24.11 -7.49 8.78
N SER A 202 -25.37 -7.94 8.86
CA SER A 202 -25.82 -8.93 9.84
C SER A 202 -25.33 -10.35 9.54
N ALA A 203 -24.99 -10.65 8.28
CA ALA A 203 -24.39 -11.93 7.89
C ALA A 203 -22.91 -12.03 8.28
N LYS A 204 -22.25 -10.90 8.51
CA LYS A 204 -20.85 -10.85 8.95
C LYS A 204 -20.71 -11.30 10.41
N PRO A 205 -19.54 -11.81 10.83
CA PRO A 205 -19.30 -12.16 12.22
C PRO A 205 -19.61 -10.98 13.14
N PRO A 206 -20.22 -11.23 14.32
CA PRO A 206 -20.62 -10.17 15.22
C PRO A 206 -19.38 -9.42 15.72
N ARG A 207 -19.26 -8.16 15.29
CA ARG A 207 -18.22 -7.24 15.72
C ARG A 207 -18.84 -5.89 16.10
N VAL A 208 -18.17 -5.19 17.00
CA VAL A 208 -18.66 -3.91 17.55
C VAL A 208 -18.73 -2.83 16.46
N ASP A 209 -17.72 -2.76 15.58
CA ASP A 209 -17.67 -1.87 14.42
C ASP A 209 -18.85 -2.12 13.45
N VAL A 210 -19.11 -3.38 13.10
CA VAL A 210 -20.23 -3.79 12.22
C VAL A 210 -21.58 -3.45 12.87
N SER A 211 -21.74 -3.74 14.16
CA SER A 211 -22.97 -3.44 14.90
C SER A 211 -23.23 -1.93 14.99
N LEU A 212 -22.18 -1.13 15.20
CA LEU A 212 -22.27 0.33 15.19
C LEU A 212 -22.61 0.87 13.79
N LYS A 213 -22.07 0.28 12.72
CA LYS A 213 -22.42 0.63 11.33
C LYS A 213 -23.91 0.39 11.09
N ILE A 214 -24.45 -0.77 11.47
CA ILE A 214 -25.90 -1.08 11.38
C ILE A 214 -26.75 -0.06 12.15
N VAL A 215 -26.38 0.28 13.38
CA VAL A 215 -27.10 1.26 14.20
C VAL A 215 -27.08 2.65 13.57
N ARG A 216 -25.94 3.08 13.00
CA ARG A 216 -25.81 4.37 12.30
C ARG A 216 -26.70 4.42 11.06
N VAL A 217 -26.68 3.37 10.25
CA VAL A 217 -27.51 3.23 9.04
C VAL A 217 -28.99 3.30 9.39
N LEU A 218 -29.46 2.49 10.35
CA LEU A 218 -30.86 2.49 10.80
C LEU A 218 -31.28 3.86 11.38
N ARG A 219 -30.38 4.53 12.10
CA ARG A 219 -30.64 5.87 12.64
C ARG A 219 -30.75 6.93 11.54
N ALA A 220 -29.85 6.90 10.55
CA ALA A 220 -29.88 7.81 9.40
C ALA A 220 -31.17 7.64 8.59
N ALA A 221 -31.69 6.41 8.51
CA ALA A 221 -32.97 6.08 7.88
C ALA A 221 -34.22 6.39 8.75
N GLY A 222 -34.06 6.95 9.96
CA GLY A 222 -35.18 7.24 10.88
C GLY A 222 -35.79 6.03 11.58
N ARG A 223 -35.22 4.83 11.42
CA ARG A 223 -35.68 3.56 12.02
C ARG A 223 -35.14 3.39 13.43
N HIS A 224 -35.46 4.35 14.30
CA HIS A 224 -34.88 4.45 15.64
C HIS A 224 -35.20 3.25 16.54
N SER A 225 -36.41 2.69 16.44
CA SER A 225 -36.81 1.49 17.18
C SER A 225 -35.95 0.27 16.85
N GLU A 226 -35.68 0.05 15.57
CA GLU A 226 -34.84 -1.05 15.09
C GLU A 226 -33.37 -0.82 15.42
N ALA A 227 -32.89 0.43 15.33
CA ALA A 227 -31.55 0.79 15.77
C ALA A 227 -31.35 0.49 17.27
N ILE A 228 -32.33 0.83 18.11
CA ILE A 228 -32.30 0.53 19.55
C ILE A 228 -32.37 -0.99 19.79
N ALA A 229 -33.25 -1.70 19.10
CA ALA A 229 -33.36 -3.16 19.22
C ALA A 229 -32.11 -3.89 18.75
N HIS A 230 -31.44 -3.38 17.70
CA HIS A 230 -30.18 -3.92 17.22
C HIS A 230 -29.03 -3.61 18.20
N ALA A 231 -28.96 -2.39 18.72
CA ALA A 231 -27.99 -2.02 19.76
C ALA A 231 -28.18 -2.88 21.03
N ALA A 232 -29.42 -3.07 21.48
CA ALA A 232 -29.74 -3.91 22.63
C ALA A 232 -29.29 -5.37 22.40
N ARG A 233 -29.57 -5.95 21.22
CA ARG A 233 -29.11 -7.31 20.84
C ARG A 233 -27.58 -7.40 20.71
N ALA A 234 -26.93 -6.40 20.15
CA ALA A 234 -25.46 -6.33 20.16
C ALA A 234 -24.88 -6.28 21.58
N LEU A 235 -25.67 -5.83 22.56
CA LEU A 235 -25.34 -5.77 23.98
C LEU A 235 -25.83 -6.99 24.80
N THR A 236 -26.60 -7.93 24.22
CA THR A 236 -27.13 -9.14 24.91
C THR A 236 -27.29 -10.32 23.92
N PRO A 237 -26.67 -11.53 24.05
CA PRO A 237 -25.84 -12.13 25.11
C PRO A 237 -24.56 -12.85 24.59
N HIS A 238 -23.40 -12.25 24.80
CA HIS A 238 -22.37 -12.92 25.58
C HIS A 238 -22.42 -12.22 26.93
N LYS A 239 -22.53 -13.01 28.02
CA LYS A 239 -22.38 -12.57 29.41
C LYS A 239 -21.83 -11.15 29.51
N ALA A 240 -22.72 -10.17 29.68
CA ALA A 240 -22.29 -8.82 30.01
C ALA A 240 -21.37 -8.95 31.23
N PRO A 241 -20.17 -8.35 31.24
CA PRO A 241 -19.55 -8.10 32.51
C PRO A 241 -20.57 -7.29 33.31
N ALA A 242 -20.74 -7.68 34.57
CA ALA A 242 -21.43 -6.91 35.59
C ALA A 242 -21.02 -5.42 35.49
N PRO A 243 -21.81 -4.46 36.00
CA PRO A 243 -21.34 -3.08 36.19
C PRO A 243 -19.90 -3.14 36.73
N PRO A 244 -18.93 -2.37 36.20
CA PRO A 244 -17.51 -2.64 36.39
C PRO A 244 -17.24 -2.89 37.87
N GLU A 245 -17.20 -4.18 38.23
CA GLU A 245 -16.28 -4.63 39.24
C GLU A 245 -14.92 -4.24 38.68
N PRO A 246 -14.06 -3.66 39.54
CA PRO A 246 -12.86 -2.96 39.10
C PRO A 246 -12.21 -3.79 38.01
N GLU A 247 -11.87 -3.15 36.88
CA GLU A 247 -11.08 -3.74 35.79
C GLU A 247 -10.30 -4.92 36.35
N ASP A 248 -10.58 -6.16 35.90
CA ASP A 248 -9.91 -7.36 36.42
C ASP A 248 -8.47 -6.97 36.72
N GLU A 249 -8.08 -6.88 38.01
CA GLU A 249 -6.96 -6.01 38.43
C GLU A 249 -5.70 -6.34 37.63
N THR A 250 -5.63 -7.60 37.20
CA THR A 250 -4.70 -8.16 36.23
C THR A 250 -4.68 -7.42 34.88
N VAL A 251 -5.82 -7.27 34.18
CA VAL A 251 -5.93 -6.54 32.90
C VAL A 251 -5.57 -5.06 33.07
N ALA A 252 -6.03 -4.42 34.14
CA ALA A 252 -5.68 -3.03 34.46
C ALA A 252 -4.18 -2.85 34.66
N LEU A 253 -3.57 -3.76 35.43
CA LEU A 253 -2.15 -3.79 35.68
C LEU A 253 -1.37 -4.01 34.39
N ARG A 254 -1.74 -5.01 33.58
CA ARG A 254 -1.08 -5.27 32.28
C ARG A 254 -1.25 -4.12 31.30
N ARG A 255 -2.39 -3.45 31.32
CA ARG A 255 -2.62 -2.26 30.49
C ARG A 255 -1.69 -1.12 30.92
N LYS A 256 -1.57 -0.87 32.23
CA LYS A 256 -0.66 0.14 32.74
C LYS A 256 0.81 -0.18 32.46
N GLU A 257 1.20 -1.46 32.56
CA GLU A 257 2.54 -1.93 32.18
C GLU A 257 2.82 -1.67 30.69
N PHE A 258 1.86 -2.00 29.82
CA PHE A 258 1.95 -1.74 28.38
C PHE A 258 1.98 -0.24 28.05
N ASP A 259 1.14 0.56 28.70
CA ASP A 259 1.08 2.01 28.46
C ASP A 259 2.38 2.71 28.90
N ALA A 260 3.08 2.17 29.90
CA ALA A 260 4.36 2.67 30.38
C ALA A 260 5.53 2.25 29.48
N GLU A 261 5.52 1.02 28.98
CA GLU A 261 6.56 0.46 28.11
C GLU A 261 5.91 -0.34 26.96
N PRO A 262 5.52 0.33 25.87
CA PRO A 262 4.87 -0.34 24.74
C PRO A 262 5.88 -1.23 24.00
N GLY A 263 5.67 -2.55 24.05
CA GLY A 263 6.54 -3.53 23.39
C GLY A 263 5.86 -4.88 23.21
N GLN A 264 6.50 -5.81 22.51
CA GLN A 264 5.99 -7.16 22.25
C GLN A 264 5.66 -7.88 23.56
N VAL A 265 6.55 -7.81 24.55
CA VAL A 265 6.40 -8.54 25.81
C VAL A 265 5.17 -8.04 26.59
N THR A 266 5.05 -6.73 26.77
CA THR A 266 3.92 -6.11 27.47
C THR A 266 2.62 -6.27 26.68
N TYR A 267 2.68 -6.24 25.35
CA TYR A 267 1.54 -6.52 24.46
C TYR A 267 1.03 -7.96 24.61
N LEU A 268 1.93 -8.95 24.68
CA LEU A 268 1.55 -10.34 24.87
C LEU A 268 1.00 -10.62 26.26
N ALA A 269 1.57 -10.01 27.30
CA ALA A 269 1.04 -10.09 28.66
C ALA A 269 -0.36 -9.47 28.76
N LEU A 270 -0.57 -8.30 28.13
CA LEU A 270 -1.89 -7.68 28.01
C LEU A 270 -2.87 -8.58 27.25
N ARG A 271 -2.42 -9.20 26.15
CA ARG A 271 -3.24 -10.12 25.35
C ARG A 271 -3.69 -11.33 26.17
N GLU A 272 -2.78 -11.98 26.88
CA GLU A 272 -3.09 -13.15 27.70
C GLU A 272 -4.17 -12.83 28.74
N ALA A 273 -3.95 -11.78 29.54
CA ALA A 273 -4.92 -11.34 30.55
C ALA A 273 -6.26 -10.91 29.91
N SER A 274 -6.23 -10.22 28.77
CA SER A 274 -7.44 -9.75 28.09
C SER A 274 -8.22 -10.86 27.39
N VAL A 275 -7.56 -11.94 26.95
CA VAL A 275 -8.22 -13.12 26.38
C VAL A 275 -8.93 -13.90 27.47
N GLU A 276 -8.29 -14.09 28.63
CA GLU A 276 -8.90 -14.75 29.80
C GLU A 276 -10.13 -13.97 30.30
N ALA A 277 -10.05 -12.65 30.33
CA ALA A 277 -11.15 -11.76 30.69
C ALA A 277 -12.19 -11.54 29.56
N GLY A 278 -11.95 -12.04 28.34
CA GLY A 278 -12.87 -11.92 27.20
C GLY A 278 -12.98 -10.50 26.59
N VAL A 279 -12.04 -9.60 26.88
CA VAL A 279 -12.04 -8.19 26.43
C VAL A 279 -10.96 -7.87 25.39
N TRP A 280 -10.23 -8.88 24.90
CA TRP A 280 -9.10 -8.70 23.97
C TRP A 280 -9.43 -7.87 22.73
N SER A 281 -10.60 -8.06 22.12
CA SER A 281 -10.98 -7.34 20.89
C SER A 281 -10.95 -5.81 21.06
N VAL A 282 -11.34 -5.30 22.24
CA VAL A 282 -11.33 -3.88 22.57
C VAL A 282 -9.91 -3.41 22.91
N GLN A 283 -9.19 -4.18 23.73
CA GLN A 283 -7.84 -3.83 24.18
C GLN A 283 -6.83 -3.82 23.02
N ARG A 284 -6.96 -4.75 22.09
CA ARG A 284 -6.10 -4.93 20.90
C ARG A 284 -6.04 -3.70 20.01
N VAL A 285 -7.19 -3.05 19.76
CA VAL A 285 -7.25 -1.89 18.86
C VAL A 285 -6.42 -0.73 19.43
N GLY A 286 -6.57 -0.45 20.72
CA GLY A 286 -5.78 0.58 21.41
C GLY A 286 -4.29 0.22 21.48
N ALA A 287 -3.98 -1.03 21.84
CA ALA A 287 -2.60 -1.47 21.99
C ALA A 287 -1.83 -1.45 20.65
N LEU A 288 -2.45 -1.89 19.54
CA LEU A 288 -1.82 -1.79 18.22
C LEU A 288 -1.71 -0.37 17.70
N LYS A 289 -2.65 0.52 18.08
CA LYS A 289 -2.53 1.93 17.73
C LYS A 289 -1.27 2.52 18.37
N GLN A 290 -1.06 2.27 19.66
CA GLN A 290 0.10 2.76 20.39
C GLN A 290 1.41 2.15 19.89
N LEU A 291 1.46 0.85 19.60
CA LEU A 291 2.65 0.24 18.98
C LEU A 291 2.98 0.85 17.60
N ARG A 292 1.97 1.26 16.82
CA ARG A 292 2.20 1.96 15.54
C ARG A 292 2.72 3.38 15.73
N GLU A 293 2.27 4.08 16.76
CA GLU A 293 2.79 5.39 17.12
C GLU A 293 4.27 5.28 17.51
N CYS A 294 4.62 4.32 18.39
CA CYS A 294 6.01 4.05 18.76
C CYS A 294 6.87 3.61 17.56
N ALA A 295 6.33 2.80 16.65
CA ALA A 295 7.01 2.40 15.42
C ALA A 295 7.32 3.59 14.48
N GLY A 296 6.52 4.65 14.52
CA GLY A 296 6.79 5.88 13.78
C GLY A 296 7.93 6.70 14.37
N GLU A 297 8.30 6.47 15.63
CA GLU A 297 9.31 7.26 16.35
C GLU A 297 10.69 6.59 16.35
N THR A 298 10.75 5.25 16.43
CA THR A 298 12.01 4.52 16.56
C THR A 298 12.03 3.21 15.75
N GLU A 299 13.22 2.80 15.32
CA GLU A 299 13.45 1.50 14.64
C GLU A 299 13.16 0.31 15.58
N GLU A 300 13.44 0.47 16.87
CA GLU A 300 13.12 -0.52 17.91
C GLU A 300 11.61 -0.68 18.05
N GLY A 301 10.84 0.42 18.06
CA GLY A 301 9.38 0.36 18.07
C GLY A 301 8.79 -0.35 16.85
N ALA A 302 9.42 -0.20 15.67
CA ALA A 302 9.01 -0.90 14.46
C ALA A 302 9.25 -2.42 14.57
N GLU A 303 10.37 -2.83 15.16
CA GLU A 303 10.64 -4.24 15.48
C GLU A 303 9.63 -4.79 16.49
N GLU A 304 9.37 -4.08 17.60
CA GLU A 304 8.40 -4.49 18.61
C GLU A 304 6.99 -4.69 18.04
N LEU A 305 6.52 -3.77 17.17
CA LEU A 305 5.25 -3.88 16.48
C LEU A 305 5.19 -5.14 15.58
N ALA A 306 6.21 -5.35 14.75
CA ALA A 306 6.25 -6.48 13.84
C ALA A 306 6.35 -7.82 14.60
N ARG A 307 7.09 -7.87 15.70
CA ARG A 307 7.20 -9.01 16.62
C ARG A 307 5.86 -9.32 17.31
N ALA A 308 5.12 -8.28 17.73
CA ALA A 308 3.77 -8.44 18.28
C ALA A 308 2.78 -9.02 17.24
N LEU A 309 2.83 -8.54 15.99
CA LEU A 309 1.99 -9.04 14.90
C LEU A 309 2.33 -10.49 14.50
N LEU A 310 3.61 -10.86 14.50
CA LEU A 310 4.05 -12.24 14.28
C LEU A 310 3.53 -13.20 15.35
N ALA A 311 3.59 -12.78 16.62
CA ALA A 311 3.09 -13.60 17.73
C ALA A 311 1.56 -13.80 17.68
N GLU A 312 0.83 -12.94 16.97
CA GLU A 312 -0.59 -13.11 16.65
C GLU A 312 -0.86 -13.94 15.38
N GLY A 313 0.17 -14.43 14.69
CA GLY A 313 0.03 -15.18 13.46
C GLY A 313 -0.37 -14.32 12.26
N ARG A 314 0.03 -13.04 12.22
CA ARG A 314 -0.27 -12.09 11.13
C ARG A 314 1.01 -11.67 10.38
N PRO A 315 1.67 -12.59 9.65
CA PRO A 315 2.97 -12.33 9.01
C PRO A 315 2.91 -11.25 7.93
N ASP A 316 1.81 -11.13 7.18
CA ASP A 316 1.68 -10.09 6.14
C ASP A 316 1.57 -8.68 6.74
N GLU A 317 0.95 -8.56 7.91
CA GLU A 317 0.89 -7.27 8.61
C GLU A 317 2.21 -6.91 9.25
N ALA A 318 2.93 -7.89 9.78
CA ALA A 318 4.28 -7.68 10.26
C ALA A 318 5.21 -7.24 9.12
N TRP A 319 5.10 -7.86 7.93
CA TRP A 319 5.81 -7.41 6.73
C TRP A 319 5.48 -5.97 6.36
N ARG A 320 4.20 -5.62 6.25
CA ARG A 320 3.77 -4.23 5.96
C ARG A 320 4.27 -3.23 7.00
N ALA A 321 4.26 -3.60 8.28
CA ALA A 321 4.80 -2.77 9.35
C ALA A 321 6.30 -2.51 9.15
N CYS A 322 7.08 -3.56 8.84
CA CYS A 322 8.51 -3.40 8.57
C CYS A 322 8.84 -2.61 7.29
N VAL A 323 8.02 -2.74 6.24
CA VAL A 323 8.17 -1.93 5.02
C VAL A 323 7.90 -0.46 5.32
N ARG A 324 6.90 -0.17 6.15
CA ARG A 324 6.47 1.21 6.47
C ARG A 324 7.38 1.92 7.47
N PHE A 325 7.70 1.25 8.58
CA PHE A 325 8.40 1.87 9.71
C PHE A 325 9.89 1.49 9.79
N GLY A 326 10.34 0.62 8.89
CA GLY A 326 11.67 0.02 8.98
C GLY A 326 11.70 -1.09 10.01
N GLY A 327 12.91 -1.45 10.44
CA GLY A 327 13.14 -2.54 11.38
C GLY A 327 14.45 -3.25 11.05
N SER A 328 14.94 -3.99 12.04
CA SER A 328 16.22 -4.66 11.93
C SER A 328 16.26 -5.56 10.69
N LEU A 329 17.42 -5.59 10.05
CA LEU A 329 17.60 -6.42 8.86
C LEU A 329 17.38 -7.91 9.18
N ASP A 330 17.69 -8.33 10.39
CA ASP A 330 17.50 -9.72 10.84
C ASP A 330 15.99 -10.07 10.90
N LEU A 331 15.15 -9.18 11.43
CA LEU A 331 13.70 -9.35 11.40
C LEU A 331 13.13 -9.33 9.97
N ARG A 332 13.60 -8.41 9.13
CA ARG A 332 13.15 -8.35 7.73
C ARG A 332 13.49 -9.63 6.96
N VAL A 333 14.65 -10.24 7.23
CA VAL A 333 15.04 -11.54 6.64
C VAL A 333 14.15 -12.69 7.12
N GLU A 334 13.76 -12.68 8.40
CA GLU A 334 12.80 -13.64 8.96
C GLU A 334 11.43 -13.53 8.27
N LEU A 335 10.89 -12.31 8.16
CA LEU A 335 9.62 -12.05 7.47
C LEU A 335 9.69 -12.40 5.97
N ALA A 336 10.81 -12.08 5.32
CA ALA A 336 11.05 -12.46 3.93
C ALA A 336 11.01 -13.99 3.75
N ALA A 337 11.54 -14.76 4.71
CA ALA A 337 11.50 -16.22 4.65
C ALA A 337 10.08 -16.78 4.76
N LEU A 338 9.19 -16.12 5.50
CA LEU A 338 7.77 -16.50 5.60
C LEU A 338 7.01 -16.19 4.30
N ARG A 339 7.38 -15.11 3.61
CA ARG A 339 6.65 -14.57 2.45
C ARG A 339 7.17 -15.06 1.09
N GLU A 340 8.38 -15.60 1.04
CA GLU A 340 9.04 -15.96 -0.23
C GLU A 340 8.30 -17.01 -1.08
N ALA A 341 7.41 -17.80 -0.45
CA ALA A 341 6.60 -18.78 -1.15
C ALA A 341 5.52 -18.13 -2.03
N GLU A 342 4.93 -17.03 -1.55
CA GLU A 342 3.80 -16.37 -2.22
C GLU A 342 4.26 -15.13 -3.00
N HIS A 343 5.23 -14.39 -2.48
CA HIS A 343 5.73 -13.13 -3.08
C HIS A 343 7.26 -13.14 -3.24
N PRO A 344 7.82 -13.95 -4.14
CA PRO A 344 9.27 -14.07 -4.29
C PRO A 344 9.94 -12.75 -4.70
N ALA A 345 9.29 -11.92 -5.52
CA ALA A 345 9.85 -10.64 -6.00
C ALA A 345 10.10 -9.64 -4.85
N GLU A 346 9.14 -9.46 -3.96
CA GLU A 346 9.20 -8.51 -2.82
C GLU A 346 10.33 -8.84 -1.83
N THR A 347 10.74 -10.10 -1.74
CA THR A 347 11.77 -10.56 -0.79
C THR A 347 13.20 -10.38 -1.31
N ILE A 348 13.38 -10.18 -2.62
CA ILE A 348 14.69 -10.09 -3.27
C ILE A 348 15.55 -8.93 -2.71
N PRO A 349 15.03 -7.69 -2.58
CA PRO A 349 15.82 -6.57 -2.05
C PRO A 349 16.34 -6.84 -0.63
N VAL A 350 15.52 -7.44 0.24
CA VAL A 350 15.91 -7.77 1.62
C VAL A 350 17.08 -8.75 1.65
N TYR A 351 17.03 -9.80 0.83
CA TYR A 351 18.13 -10.76 0.75
C TYR A 351 19.40 -10.16 0.12
N ARG A 352 19.29 -9.20 -0.80
CA ARG A 352 20.46 -8.48 -1.34
C ARG A 352 21.16 -7.66 -0.26
N THR A 353 20.42 -6.87 0.51
CA THR A 353 20.98 -6.10 1.63
C THR A 353 21.65 -7.01 2.67
N GLN A 354 21.07 -8.18 2.95
CA GLN A 354 21.68 -9.14 3.87
C GLN A 354 22.98 -9.75 3.33
N VAL A 355 23.05 -10.05 2.02
CA VAL A 355 24.29 -10.51 1.38
C VAL A 355 25.39 -9.46 1.50
N GLU A 356 25.08 -8.19 1.25
CA GLU A 356 26.04 -7.08 1.34
C GLU A 356 26.58 -6.92 2.77
N ARG A 357 25.70 -6.86 3.77
CA ARG A 357 26.08 -6.81 5.19
C ARG A 357 26.99 -7.98 5.58
N LEU A 358 26.66 -9.20 5.16
CA LEU A 358 27.49 -10.39 5.46
C LEU A 358 28.86 -10.31 4.78
N ILE A 359 28.96 -9.75 3.58
CA ILE A 359 30.23 -9.56 2.88
C ILE A 359 31.10 -8.48 3.55
N GLU A 360 30.49 -7.49 4.19
CA GLU A 360 31.17 -6.41 4.92
C GLU A 360 31.80 -6.85 6.24
N GLN A 361 31.24 -7.87 6.90
CA GLN A 361 31.78 -8.43 8.16
C GLN A 361 33.16 -9.10 7.99
N LYS A 362 33.54 -9.44 6.75
CA LYS A 362 34.88 -9.90 6.33
C LYS A 362 35.39 -11.18 7.00
N ASP A 363 34.54 -11.96 7.68
CA ASP A 363 34.92 -13.24 8.28
C ASP A 363 34.49 -14.45 7.41
N PRO A 364 35.10 -15.63 7.61
CA PRO A 364 34.80 -16.81 6.80
C PRO A 364 33.37 -17.35 6.95
N GLN A 365 32.74 -17.18 8.12
CA GLN A 365 31.40 -17.71 8.36
C GLN A 365 30.36 -16.85 7.64
N SER A 366 30.50 -15.53 7.67
CA SER A 366 29.61 -14.61 6.96
C SER A 366 29.69 -14.78 5.45
N TYR A 367 30.86 -15.10 4.89
CA TYR A 367 30.95 -15.44 3.46
C TYR A 367 30.19 -16.72 3.08
N ARG A 368 30.13 -17.72 3.97
CA ARG A 368 29.31 -18.92 3.75
C ARG A 368 27.83 -18.61 3.79
N GLU A 369 27.39 -17.83 4.76
CA GLU A 369 25.99 -17.41 4.85
C GLU A 369 25.60 -16.53 3.65
N ALA A 370 26.48 -15.62 3.21
CA ALA A 370 26.27 -14.83 2.00
C ALA A 370 26.09 -15.73 0.76
N ALA A 371 26.91 -16.77 0.61
CA ALA A 371 26.78 -17.72 -0.50
C ALA A 371 25.45 -18.51 -0.44
N LYS A 372 24.94 -18.84 0.76
CA LYS A 372 23.60 -19.45 0.92
C LYS A 372 22.49 -18.49 0.48
N HIS A 373 22.54 -17.23 0.91
CA HIS A 373 21.56 -16.22 0.51
C HIS A 373 21.63 -15.92 -1.00
N LEU A 374 22.83 -15.91 -1.61
CA LEU A 374 22.98 -15.80 -3.07
C LEU A 374 22.33 -16.97 -3.83
N LYS A 375 22.45 -18.19 -3.31
CA LYS A 375 21.75 -19.36 -3.88
C LYS A 375 20.24 -19.22 -3.75
N LYS A 376 19.76 -18.64 -2.64
CA LYS A 376 18.34 -18.35 -2.42
C LYS A 376 17.84 -17.30 -3.41
N LEU A 377 18.53 -16.17 -3.53
CA LEU A 377 18.27 -15.10 -4.50
C LEU A 377 18.15 -15.63 -5.92
N ARG A 378 19.03 -16.54 -6.35
CA ARG A 378 18.91 -17.18 -7.67
C ARG A 378 17.57 -17.89 -7.86
N THR A 379 17.11 -18.60 -6.83
CA THR A 379 15.82 -19.31 -6.86
C THR A 379 14.66 -18.33 -6.88
N LEU A 380 14.74 -17.26 -6.10
CA LEU A 380 13.71 -16.21 -6.03
C LEU A 380 13.57 -15.46 -7.36
N HIS A 381 14.69 -15.00 -7.94
CA HIS A 381 14.71 -14.39 -9.27
C HIS A 381 14.16 -15.31 -10.36
N LYS A 382 14.47 -16.62 -10.31
CA LYS A 382 13.89 -17.58 -11.25
C LYS A 382 12.36 -17.67 -11.11
N ARG A 383 11.85 -17.65 -9.88
CA ARG A 383 10.41 -17.73 -9.59
C ARG A 383 9.67 -16.42 -9.91
N ALA A 384 10.37 -15.29 -9.81
CA ALA A 384 9.87 -13.96 -10.17
C ALA A 384 10.02 -13.63 -11.66
N GLY A 385 10.57 -14.53 -12.49
CA GLY A 385 10.79 -14.28 -13.92
C GLY A 385 12.01 -13.39 -14.24
N THR A 386 12.73 -12.88 -13.25
CA THR A 386 13.84 -11.92 -13.38
C THR A 386 15.23 -12.58 -13.30
N ALA A 387 15.40 -13.74 -13.95
CA ALA A 387 16.67 -14.51 -13.86
C ALA A 387 17.89 -13.76 -14.44
N GLU A 388 17.68 -12.87 -15.40
CA GLU A 388 18.73 -12.06 -16.01
C GLU A 388 19.30 -11.02 -15.02
N GLU A 389 18.44 -10.41 -14.21
CA GLU A 389 18.84 -9.46 -13.16
C GLU A 389 19.76 -10.11 -12.12
N PHE A 390 19.48 -11.35 -11.73
CA PHE A 390 20.37 -12.10 -10.83
C PHE A 390 21.76 -12.29 -11.45
N THR A 391 21.81 -12.54 -12.76
CA THR A 391 23.09 -12.76 -13.46
C THR A 391 23.91 -11.47 -13.50
N GLY A 392 23.25 -10.32 -13.75
CA GLY A 392 23.88 -8.99 -13.66
C GLY A 392 24.38 -8.68 -12.25
N TYR A 393 23.50 -8.81 -11.25
CA TYR A 393 23.85 -8.60 -9.84
C TYR A 393 25.05 -9.44 -9.39
N LEU A 394 25.07 -10.73 -9.74
CA LEU A 394 26.19 -11.60 -9.40
C LEU A 394 27.49 -11.20 -10.11
N ALA A 395 27.42 -10.75 -11.37
CA ALA A 395 28.60 -10.28 -12.11
C ALA A 395 29.22 -9.05 -11.44
N ASP A 396 28.38 -8.10 -11.04
CA ASP A 396 28.81 -6.87 -10.38
C ASP A 396 29.40 -7.18 -9.01
N LEU A 397 28.74 -8.03 -8.22
CA LEU A 397 29.21 -8.46 -6.90
C LEU A 397 30.58 -9.14 -6.96
N VAL A 398 30.80 -10.03 -7.95
CA VAL A 398 32.09 -10.69 -8.17
C VAL A 398 33.17 -9.69 -8.61
N THR A 399 32.79 -8.70 -9.43
CA THR A 399 33.72 -7.66 -9.92
C THR A 399 34.18 -6.76 -8.78
N VAL A 400 33.24 -6.26 -7.97
CA VAL A 400 33.52 -5.41 -6.80
C VAL A 400 34.36 -6.15 -5.76
N HIS A 401 34.07 -7.43 -5.51
CA HIS A 401 34.75 -8.22 -4.48
C HIS A 401 35.82 -9.18 -5.01
N ARG A 402 36.35 -8.98 -6.22
CA ARG A 402 37.33 -9.87 -6.86
C ARG A 402 38.56 -10.22 -6.01
N ARG A 403 38.98 -9.30 -5.12
CA ARG A 403 40.14 -9.48 -4.22
C ARG A 403 39.82 -10.34 -2.98
N LYS A 404 38.54 -10.56 -2.64
CA LYS A 404 38.09 -11.39 -1.52
C LYS A 404 38.03 -12.86 -1.95
N THR A 405 39.19 -13.50 -2.13
CA THR A 405 39.32 -14.86 -2.68
C THR A 405 38.50 -15.93 -1.94
N ARG A 406 38.36 -15.81 -0.62
CA ARG A 406 37.53 -16.71 0.20
C ARG A 406 36.03 -16.61 -0.13
N LEU A 407 35.51 -15.40 -0.34
CA LEU A 407 34.12 -15.19 -0.77
C LEU A 407 33.88 -15.85 -2.14
N ILE A 408 34.78 -15.65 -3.10
CA ILE A 408 34.67 -16.25 -4.43
C ILE A 408 34.70 -17.79 -4.37
N ALA A 409 35.51 -18.37 -3.47
CA ALA A 409 35.53 -19.81 -3.25
C ALA A 409 34.18 -20.34 -2.72
N GLU A 410 33.57 -19.65 -1.76
CA GLU A 410 32.26 -20.04 -1.20
C GLU A 410 31.12 -19.89 -2.23
N VAL A 411 31.14 -18.84 -3.07
CA VAL A 411 30.18 -18.68 -4.18
C VAL A 411 30.28 -19.84 -5.19
N ARG A 412 31.51 -20.27 -5.53
CA ARG A 412 31.73 -21.46 -6.39
C ARG A 412 31.22 -22.74 -5.71
N ALA A 413 31.50 -22.90 -4.42
CA ALA A 413 31.06 -24.05 -3.63
C ALA A 413 29.53 -24.14 -3.56
N ALA A 414 28.82 -23.01 -3.55
CA ALA A 414 27.37 -22.95 -3.60
C ALA A 414 26.74 -23.36 -4.96
N ARG A 415 27.56 -23.78 -5.94
CA ARG A 415 27.16 -24.18 -7.30
C ARG A 415 26.45 -23.07 -8.09
N ILE A 416 26.83 -21.83 -7.83
CA ILE A 416 26.35 -20.68 -8.61
C ILE A 416 27.31 -20.50 -9.79
N ALA A 417 26.78 -20.57 -11.02
CA ALA A 417 27.59 -20.37 -12.21
C ALA A 417 28.09 -18.92 -12.23
N LEU A 418 29.41 -18.75 -12.14
CA LEU A 418 30.00 -17.41 -12.24
C LEU A 418 29.88 -16.94 -13.69
N PRO A 419 29.40 -15.71 -13.94
CA PRO A 419 29.43 -15.14 -15.27
C PRO A 419 30.88 -15.09 -15.77
N LYS A 420 31.07 -15.35 -17.07
CA LYS A 420 32.40 -15.18 -17.68
C LYS A 420 32.86 -13.75 -17.41
N PRO A 421 34.14 -13.52 -17.02
CA PRO A 421 34.64 -12.16 -16.89
C PRO A 421 34.38 -11.44 -18.21
N ARG A 422 33.67 -10.31 -18.17
CA ARG A 422 33.64 -9.39 -19.31
C ARG A 422 35.07 -8.93 -19.50
N ASP A 423 35.66 -9.26 -20.65
CA ASP A 423 36.93 -8.67 -21.06
C ASP A 423 36.75 -7.15 -20.99
N GLN A 424 37.51 -6.51 -20.12
CA GLN A 424 37.71 -5.08 -20.18
C GLN A 424 38.31 -4.79 -21.57
N PRO A 425 37.77 -3.83 -22.35
CA PRO A 425 38.48 -3.39 -23.54
C PRO A 425 39.85 -2.86 -23.09
N ALA A 426 40.89 -3.54 -23.54
CA ALA A 426 42.25 -3.11 -23.39
C ALA A 426 42.49 -1.87 -24.27
N THR A 427 43.24 -0.92 -23.69
CA THR A 427 43.99 0.17 -24.33
C THR A 427 43.16 1.27 -25.02
N ASP A 428 43.39 2.56 -24.74
CA ASP A 428 44.61 3.24 -25.20
C ASP A 428 45.40 4.00 -24.12
N SER A 429 46.63 3.53 -23.94
CA SER A 429 47.76 4.35 -23.55
C SER A 429 48.22 5.10 -24.81
N LEU A 430 47.91 6.39 -24.92
CA LEU A 430 48.57 7.30 -25.85
C LEU A 430 49.44 8.26 -25.04
N THR A 431 50.69 7.83 -24.85
CA THR A 431 51.82 8.74 -24.72
C THR A 431 52.13 9.34 -26.08
N SER A 432 51.99 10.66 -26.21
CA SER A 432 52.94 11.54 -26.91
C SER A 432 52.84 12.92 -26.29
#